data_AF-A0A0D9XD66-F1
#
_entry.id   AF-A0A0D9XD66-F1
#
_cell.length_a   1.000
_cell.length_b   1.000
_cell.length_c   1.000
_cell.angle_alpha   90.00
_cell.angle_beta   90.00
_cell.angle_gamma   90.00
#
_symmetry.space_group_name_H-M   'P 1'
#
loop_
_entity.id
_entity.type
_entity.pdbx_description
1 polymer ?
#
loop_
_entity_poly.entity_id
_entity_poly.type
_entity_poly.pdbx_seq_one_letter_code
_entity_poly.pdbx_strand_id
1 'polypeptide(L)'
;MNFMHRDEEVDYYPSRHSPPTPVPPRPVVGRRQKVTIHKQDDFKQPGERYGSWAPDRQERFVRRFADALAHPKVSPELRAIWIDLISKCDESCGMKVANSLNVKPSM
;
A
#
# COMPACT_ATOMS: atom_id res chain seq x y z
N MET A 1 3.45 33.72 -15.78
CA MET A 1 4.41 34.70 -15.26
C MET A 1 4.52 34.49 -13.75
N ASN A 2 5.71 34.65 -13.16
CA ASN A 2 5.89 34.54 -11.71
C ASN A 2 5.45 35.86 -11.05
N PHE A 3 4.53 35.79 -10.09
CA PHE A 3 3.92 36.96 -9.43
C PHE A 3 4.63 37.38 -8.15
N MET A 4 5.56 36.56 -7.67
CA MET A 4 6.28 36.82 -6.43
C MET A 4 7.50 37.71 -6.72
N HIS A 5 7.51 38.92 -6.16
CA HIS A 5 8.67 39.79 -6.18
C HIS A 5 9.72 39.29 -5.18
N ARG A 6 10.98 39.24 -5.60
CA ARG A 6 12.12 38.94 -4.72
C ARG A 6 13.01 40.18 -4.71
N ASP A 7 13.25 40.72 -3.53
CA ASP A 7 14.11 41.88 -3.31
C ASP A 7 15.60 41.52 -3.25
N GLU A 8 15.93 40.22 -3.25
CA GLU A 8 17.30 39.71 -3.17
C GLU A 8 18.03 39.84 -4.52
N GLU A 9 19.21 40.46 -4.52
CA GLU A 9 20.09 40.58 -5.70
C GLU A 9 20.82 39.27 -6.02
N VAL A 10 21.05 38.43 -5.01
CA VAL A 10 21.76 37.16 -5.13
C VAL A 10 20.77 36.02 -5.28
N ASP A 11 20.66 35.45 -6.49
CA ASP A 11 19.72 34.38 -6.83
C ASP A 11 20.35 32.96 -6.85
N TYR A 12 21.61 32.83 -6.41
CA TYR A 12 22.38 31.60 -6.44
C TYR A 12 22.80 31.11 -5.04
N TYR A 13 22.99 29.79 -4.92
CA TYR A 13 23.50 29.12 -3.74
C TYR A 13 24.60 28.10 -4.12
N PRO A 14 25.71 28.01 -3.36
CA PRO A 14 26.04 28.77 -2.15
C PRO A 14 26.54 30.20 -2.41
N SER A 15 26.33 31.12 -1.45
CA SER A 15 26.79 32.52 -1.52
C SER A 15 27.38 32.99 -0.18
N ARG A 16 27.99 34.17 -0.15
CA ARG A 16 28.52 34.77 1.10
C ARG A 16 27.42 35.04 2.13
N HIS A 17 26.22 35.40 1.66
CA HIS A 17 25.04 35.67 2.50
C HIS A 17 24.29 34.39 2.89
N SER A 18 24.47 33.31 2.12
CA SER A 18 23.89 32.00 2.39
C SER A 18 24.98 30.91 2.27
N PRO A 19 25.81 30.72 3.31
CA PRO A 19 26.89 29.73 3.29
C PRO A 19 26.36 28.30 3.21
N PRO A 20 27.16 27.35 2.69
CA PRO A 20 26.72 25.97 2.54
C PRO A 20 26.47 25.30 3.90
N THR A 21 25.30 24.68 4.05
CA THR A 21 24.98 23.83 5.22
C THR A 21 25.31 22.38 4.90
N PRO A 22 26.22 21.71 5.64
CA PRO A 22 26.60 20.34 5.35
C PRO A 22 25.44 19.37 5.65
N VAL A 23 25.16 18.47 4.70
CA VAL A 23 24.24 17.35 4.90
C VAL A 23 25.06 16.16 5.41
N PRO A 24 24.66 15.52 6.53
CA PRO A 24 25.40 14.37 7.05
C PRO A 24 25.43 13.25 6.00
N PRO A 25 26.61 12.73 5.63
CA PRO A 25 26.70 11.64 4.66
C PRO A 25 26.07 10.39 5.27
N ARG A 26 25.23 9.70 4.50
CA ARG A 26 24.69 8.39 4.88
C ARG A 26 25.55 7.29 4.25
N PRO A 27 25.97 6.26 5.01
CA PRO A 27 26.68 5.14 4.43
C PRO A 27 25.76 4.43 3.43
N VAL A 28 26.25 4.25 2.20
CA VAL A 28 25.56 3.49 1.16
C VAL A 28 26.31 2.18 0.95
N VAL A 29 25.58 1.07 1.00
CA VAL A 29 26.12 -0.28 0.79
C VAL A 29 25.42 -0.94 -0.38
N GLY A 30 26.11 -1.87 -1.05
CA GLY A 30 25.56 -2.66 -2.15
C GLY A 30 25.77 -2.05 -3.54
N ARG A 31 24.94 -2.46 -4.49
CA ARG A 31 25.00 -2.04 -5.91
C ARG A 31 23.69 -1.38 -6.31
N ARG A 32 23.76 -0.39 -7.21
CA ARG A 32 22.57 0.22 -7.81
C ARG A 32 21.87 -0.79 -8.71
N GLN A 33 20.69 -1.26 -8.30
CA GLN A 33 19.92 -2.26 -9.03
C GLN A 33 18.42 -1.98 -8.92
N LYS A 34 17.65 -2.49 -9.89
CA LYS A 34 16.18 -2.58 -9.77
C LYS A 34 15.87 -3.96 -9.21
N VAL A 35 15.54 -4.04 -7.93
CA VAL A 35 15.29 -5.32 -7.24
C VAL A 35 14.19 -5.16 -6.19
N THR A 36 13.44 -6.23 -5.98
CA THR A 36 12.46 -6.32 -4.88
C THR A 36 13.19 -6.39 -3.54
N ILE A 37 12.62 -5.79 -2.50
CA ILE A 37 13.18 -5.88 -1.15
C ILE A 37 13.15 -7.32 -0.63
N HIS A 38 14.16 -7.71 0.14
CA HIS A 38 14.26 -9.09 0.66
C HIS A 38 13.14 -9.48 1.62
N LYS A 39 12.73 -8.55 2.49
CA LYS A 39 11.65 -8.76 3.46
C LYS A 39 10.44 -7.96 3.03
N GLN A 40 9.56 -8.58 2.24
CA GLN A 40 8.31 -7.97 1.80
C GLN A 40 7.25 -7.97 2.91
N ASP A 41 7.03 -9.11 3.56
CA ASP A 41 6.11 -9.26 4.70
C ASP A 41 4.69 -8.71 4.42
N ASP A 42 4.21 -8.94 3.19
CA ASP A 42 3.02 -8.27 2.63
C ASP A 42 1.70 -8.64 3.34
N PHE A 43 1.65 -9.75 4.06
CA PHE A 43 0.41 -10.33 4.59
C PHE A 43 0.24 -10.22 6.10
N LYS A 44 1.35 -10.11 6.85
CA LYS A 44 1.32 -10.14 8.32
C LYS A 44 0.60 -8.93 8.91
N GLN A 45 1.05 -7.72 8.58
CA GLN A 45 0.45 -6.50 9.13
C GLN A 45 -1.02 -6.31 8.72
N PRO A 46 -1.44 -6.58 7.47
CA PRO A 46 -2.85 -6.54 7.12
C PRO A 46 -3.72 -7.54 7.90
N GLY A 47 -3.22 -8.77 8.12
CA GLY A 47 -3.90 -9.77 8.93
C GLY A 47 -4.11 -9.33 10.37
N GLU A 48 -3.02 -8.90 11.04
CA GLU A 48 -3.07 -8.36 12.41
C GLU A 48 -4.04 -7.17 12.51
N ARG A 49 -4.04 -6.30 11.48
CA ARG A 49 -4.94 -5.15 11.43
C ARG A 49 -6.40 -5.56 11.32
N TYR A 50 -6.74 -6.54 10.48
CA TYR A 50 -8.12 -7.05 10.39
C TYR A 50 -8.56 -7.69 11.70
N GLY A 51 -7.69 -8.49 12.34
CA GLY A 51 -7.95 -9.12 13.63
C GLY A 51 -8.17 -8.10 14.77
N SER A 52 -7.58 -6.90 14.68
CA SER A 52 -7.76 -5.84 15.68
C SER A 52 -9.11 -5.11 15.64
N TRP A 53 -9.92 -5.33 14.60
CA TRP A 53 -11.19 -4.61 14.42
C TRP A 53 -12.33 -5.21 15.23
N ALA A 54 -13.23 -4.34 15.69
CA ALA A 54 -14.51 -4.77 16.22
C ALA A 54 -15.33 -5.53 15.14
N PRO A 55 -16.18 -6.50 15.52
CA PRO A 55 -16.90 -7.37 14.57
C PRO A 55 -17.73 -6.61 13.54
N ASP A 56 -18.41 -5.53 13.94
CA ASP A 56 -19.21 -4.67 13.07
C ASP A 56 -18.37 -4.03 11.95
N ARG A 57 -17.12 -3.68 12.26
CA ARG A 57 -16.17 -3.13 11.28
C ARG A 57 -15.67 -4.21 10.33
N GLN A 58 -15.39 -5.41 10.83
CA GLN A 58 -15.01 -6.55 9.98
C GLN A 58 -16.13 -6.88 8.98
N GLU A 59 -17.38 -6.92 9.42
CA GLU A 59 -18.53 -7.16 8.54
C GLU A 59 -18.69 -6.09 7.46
N ARG A 60 -18.58 -4.80 7.83
CA ARG A 60 -18.61 -3.71 6.84
C ARG A 60 -17.48 -3.82 5.81
N PHE A 61 -16.28 -4.21 6.26
CA PHE A 61 -15.15 -4.41 5.37
C PHE A 61 -15.40 -5.55 4.39
N VAL A 62 -15.79 -6.73 4.89
CA VAL A 62 -16.11 -7.91 4.07
C VAL A 62 -17.16 -7.57 3.03
N ARG A 63 -18.27 -6.95 3.44
CA ARG A 63 -19.36 -6.56 2.53
C ARG A 63 -18.87 -5.64 1.42
N ARG A 64 -18.14 -4.56 1.78
CA ARG A 64 -17.62 -3.61 0.80
C ARG A 64 -16.65 -4.28 -0.20
N PHE A 65 -15.81 -5.18 0.28
CA PHE A 65 -14.86 -5.88 -0.57
C PHE A 65 -15.55 -6.87 -1.51
N ALA A 66 -16.54 -7.61 -0.99
CA ALA A 66 -17.37 -8.50 -1.80
C ALA A 66 -18.15 -7.72 -2.88
N ASP A 67 -18.79 -6.60 -2.53
CA ASP A 67 -19.50 -5.75 -3.49
C ASP A 67 -18.58 -5.27 -4.62
N ALA A 68 -17.33 -4.90 -4.29
CA ALA A 68 -16.35 -4.48 -5.29
C ALA A 68 -15.90 -5.62 -6.20
N LEU A 69 -15.67 -6.81 -5.65
CA LEU A 69 -15.30 -8.00 -6.43
C LEU A 69 -16.45 -8.55 -7.28
N ALA A 70 -17.70 -8.37 -6.83
CA ALA A 70 -18.90 -8.79 -7.55
C ALA A 70 -19.12 -8.00 -8.85
N HIS A 71 -18.45 -6.85 -9.02
CA HIS A 71 -18.60 -5.99 -10.17
C HIS A 71 -18.38 -6.75 -11.50
N PRO A 72 -19.21 -6.53 -12.54
CA PRO A 72 -19.20 -7.33 -13.77
C PRO A 72 -17.91 -7.22 -14.59
N LYS A 73 -17.14 -6.14 -14.38
CA LYS A 73 -15.84 -5.95 -15.03
C LYS A 73 -14.69 -6.72 -14.35
N VAL A 74 -14.92 -7.31 -13.18
CA VAL A 74 -13.90 -8.12 -12.49
C VAL A 74 -14.04 -9.55 -12.97
N SER A 75 -13.00 -10.05 -13.66
CA SER A 75 -12.99 -11.42 -14.17
C SER A 75 -12.99 -12.45 -13.03
N PRO A 76 -13.47 -13.68 -13.26
CA PRO A 76 -13.42 -14.74 -12.27
C PRO A 76 -12.00 -15.02 -11.76
N GLU A 77 -10.99 -14.93 -12.64
CA GLU A 77 -9.57 -15.10 -12.28
C GLU A 77 -9.10 -14.05 -11.30
N LEU A 78 -9.44 -12.77 -11.54
CA LEU A 78 -9.09 -11.69 -10.61
C LEU A 78 -9.79 -11.88 -9.26
N ARG A 79 -11.04 -12.36 -9.24
CA ARG A 79 -11.74 -12.68 -7.98
C ARG A 79 -10.99 -13.76 -7.20
N ALA A 80 -10.57 -14.83 -7.87
CA ALA A 80 -9.82 -15.92 -7.24
C ALA A 80 -8.48 -15.43 -6.66
N ILE A 81 -7.73 -14.63 -7.42
CA ILE A 81 -6.45 -14.04 -6.95
C ILE A 81 -6.68 -13.17 -5.71
N TRP A 82 -7.70 -12.30 -5.73
CA TRP A 82 -7.99 -11.45 -4.57
C TRP A 82 -8.42 -12.26 -3.35
N ILE A 83 -9.23 -13.31 -3.52
CA ILE A 83 -9.61 -14.20 -2.42
C ILE A 83 -8.36 -14.88 -1.84
N ASP A 84 -7.46 -15.41 -2.67
CA ASP A 84 -6.20 -16.02 -2.21
C ASP A 84 -5.33 -15.02 -1.42
N LEU A 85 -5.15 -13.80 -1.94
CA LEU A 85 -4.37 -12.77 -1.25
C LEU A 85 -4.97 -12.36 0.10
N ILE A 86 -6.31 -12.28 0.19
CA ILE A 86 -7.00 -11.95 1.45
C ILE A 86 -6.88 -13.12 2.43
N SER A 87 -7.02 -14.36 1.97
CA SER A 87 -6.85 -15.56 2.79
C SER A 87 -5.43 -15.68 3.35
N LYS A 88 -4.40 -15.24 2.59
CA LYS A 88 -3.02 -15.14 3.09
C LYS A 88 -2.84 -14.12 4.21
N CYS A 89 -3.64 -13.06 4.22
CA CYS A 89 -3.67 -12.09 5.33
C CYS A 89 -4.41 -12.66 6.54
N ASP A 90 -5.63 -13.16 6.35
CA ASP A 90 -6.47 -13.76 7.38
C ASP A 90 -7.46 -14.75 6.76
N GLU A 91 -7.42 -16.00 7.21
CA GLU A 91 -8.23 -17.09 6.66
C GLU A 91 -9.73 -16.82 6.82
N SER A 92 -10.15 -16.29 7.98
CA SER A 92 -11.55 -16.01 8.26
C SER A 92 -12.09 -14.90 7.36
N CYS A 93 -11.28 -13.88 7.08
CA CYS A 93 -11.62 -12.78 6.18
C CYS A 93 -11.80 -13.29 4.76
N GLY A 94 -10.84 -14.08 4.25
CA GLY A 94 -10.90 -14.65 2.90
C GLY A 94 -12.14 -15.51 2.70
N MET A 95 -12.44 -16.37 3.66
CA MET A 95 -13.63 -17.24 3.63
C MET A 95 -14.94 -16.45 3.64
N LYS A 96 -15.06 -15.42 4.49
CA LYS A 96 -16.25 -14.55 4.54
C LYS A 96 -16.48 -13.80 3.22
N VAL A 97 -15.42 -13.31 2.57
CA VAL A 97 -15.50 -12.64 1.27
C VAL A 97 -15.89 -13.64 0.17
N ALA A 98 -15.27 -14.83 0.13
CA ALA A 98 -15.59 -15.86 -0.84
C ALA A 98 -17.05 -16.32 -0.76
N ASN A 99 -17.55 -16.57 0.46
CA ASN A 99 -18.93 -16.94 0.72
C ASN A 99 -19.92 -15.86 0.26
N SER A 100 -19.59 -14.58 0.47
CA SER A 100 -20.42 -13.45 0.04
C SER A 100 -20.53 -13.33 -1.49
N LEU A 101 -19.55 -13.86 -2.23
CA LEU A 101 -19.52 -13.86 -3.69
C LEU A 101 -20.21 -15.08 -4.33
N ASN A 102 -20.70 -16.02 -3.52
CA ASN A 102 -21.24 -17.32 -3.98
C ASN A 102 -20.23 -18.12 -4.85
N VAL A 103 -18.93 -17.85 -4.68
CA VAL A 103 -17.86 -18.58 -5.36
C VAL A 103 -17.62 -19.86 -4.58
N LYS A 104 -17.88 -21.02 -5.19
CA LYS A 104 -17.58 -22.32 -4.57
C LYS A 104 -16.08 -22.38 -4.26
N PRO A 105 -15.67 -22.73 -3.02
CA PRO A 105 -14.28 -23.02 -2.74
C PRO A 105 -13.87 -24.23 -3.59
N SER A 106 -12.88 -24.04 -4.45
CA SER A 106 -12.12 -25.17 -5.00
C SER A 106 -11.24 -25.67 -3.86
N MET A 107 -11.46 -26.92 -3.45
CA MET A 107 -10.47 -27.65 -2.67
C MET A 107 -9.16 -27.77 -3.45
#